data_AF-A0A4U7F4E6-F1
#
_entry.id   AF-A0A4U7F4E6-F1
#
_cell.length_a   1.000
_cell.length_b   1.000
_cell.length_c   1.000
_cell.angle_alpha   90.00
_cell.angle_beta   90.00
_cell.angle_gamma   90.00
#
_symmetry.space_group_name_H-M   'P 1'
#
loop_
_entity.id
_entity.type
_entity.pdbx_description
1 polymer ?
#
loop_
_entity_poly.entity_id
_entity_poly.type
_entity_poly.pdbx_seq_one_letter_code
_entity_poly.pdbx_strand_id
1 'polypeptide(L)'
;MTGTESDSARTATLRTTHVDAALVAAALAPDDTESMATRVDGDAIACEIERGTTGGLQSTVDDYVVNLHVADRIAERARAHRAARGPDANTADSANAADAEDGANAVDTADTTDTNT
;
A
#
# COMPACT_ATOMS: atom_id res chain seq x y z
N MET A 1 16.03 -16.20 -42.80
CA MET A 1 14.91 -17.03 -42.30
C MET A 1 14.76 -16.69 -40.82
N THR A 2 14.12 -15.55 -40.54
CA THR A 2 13.83 -15.10 -39.17
C THR A 2 12.66 -15.93 -38.68
N GLY A 3 12.95 -17.00 -37.95
CA GLY A 3 11.93 -17.70 -37.20
C GLY A 3 11.36 -16.71 -36.18
N THR A 4 10.08 -16.39 -36.31
CA THR A 4 9.30 -15.87 -35.21
C THR A 4 9.24 -16.99 -34.18
N GLU A 5 10.23 -17.05 -33.28
CA GLU A 5 10.02 -17.74 -32.02
C GLU A 5 8.79 -17.07 -31.42
N SER A 6 7.66 -17.78 -31.37
CA SER A 6 6.56 -17.33 -30.53
C SER A 6 7.16 -17.23 -29.14
N ASP A 7 7.33 -16.01 -28.66
CA ASP A 7 7.73 -15.69 -27.30
C ASP A 7 6.64 -16.27 -26.39
N SER A 8 6.73 -17.57 -26.16
CA SER A 8 5.67 -18.32 -25.51
C SER A 8 5.67 -17.84 -24.07
N ALA A 9 4.62 -17.18 -23.65
CA ALA A 9 4.50 -16.74 -22.27
C ALA A 9 4.71 -17.93 -21.31
N ARG A 10 5.48 -17.70 -20.24
CA ARG A 10 5.64 -18.63 -19.11
C ARG A 10 4.80 -18.06 -17.98
N THR A 11 3.92 -18.90 -17.45
CA THR A 11 2.95 -18.49 -16.43
C THR A 11 3.19 -19.24 -15.13
N ALA A 12 3.03 -18.56 -14.00
CA ALA A 12 2.94 -19.16 -12.67
C ALA A 12 1.67 -18.67 -11.97
N THR A 13 1.05 -19.55 -11.19
CA THR A 13 -0.08 -19.19 -10.32
C THR A 13 0.29 -19.53 -8.88
N LEU A 14 0.31 -18.51 -8.02
CA LEU A 14 0.53 -18.65 -6.59
C LEU A 14 -0.79 -18.47 -5.87
N ARG A 15 -1.11 -19.39 -4.94
CA ARG A 15 -2.30 -19.29 -4.09
C ARG A 15 -1.90 -19.47 -2.63
N THR A 16 -2.20 -18.47 -1.81
CA THR A 16 -1.85 -18.46 -0.38
C THR A 16 -3.03 -18.03 0.48
N THR A 17 -3.17 -18.62 1.65
CA THR A 17 -4.26 -18.32 2.60
C THR A 17 -3.77 -17.41 3.72
N HIS A 18 -4.57 -16.40 4.06
CA HIS A 18 -4.24 -15.40 5.08
C HIS A 18 -5.45 -15.14 5.97
N VAL A 19 -5.19 -14.78 7.23
CA VAL A 19 -6.25 -14.43 8.20
C VAL A 19 -7.05 -13.20 7.73
N ASP A 20 -6.39 -12.27 7.06
CA ASP A 20 -6.99 -11.07 6.47
C ASP A 20 -6.44 -10.86 5.06
N ALA A 21 -6.90 -11.68 4.12
CA ALA A 21 -6.42 -11.68 2.74
C ALA A 21 -6.63 -10.33 2.03
N ALA A 22 -7.71 -9.61 2.36
CA ALA A 22 -7.98 -8.29 1.79
C ALA A 22 -6.93 -7.25 2.24
N LEU A 23 -6.58 -7.24 3.53
CA LEU A 23 -5.55 -6.33 4.05
C LEU A 23 -4.17 -6.67 3.48
N VAL A 24 -3.81 -7.95 3.36
CA VAL A 24 -2.53 -8.37 2.78
C VAL A 24 -2.46 -8.01 1.30
N ALA A 25 -3.53 -8.23 0.53
CA ALA A 25 -3.59 -7.82 -0.88
C ALA A 25 -3.47 -6.30 -1.06
N ALA A 26 -4.11 -5.51 -0.19
CA ALA A 26 -3.96 -4.06 -0.21
C ALA A 26 -2.52 -3.60 0.08
N ALA A 27 -1.78 -4.33 0.91
CA ALA A 27 -0.37 -4.06 1.18
C ALA A 27 0.57 -4.51 0.04
N LEU A 28 0.14 -5.47 -0.80
CA LEU A 28 0.87 -5.91 -2.00
C LEU A 28 0.66 -5.00 -3.21
N ALA A 29 -0.53 -4.40 -3.33
CA ALA A 29 -0.93 -3.60 -4.49
C ALA A 29 0.08 -2.54 -4.99
N PRO A 30 0.89 -1.89 -4.13
CA PRO A 30 1.91 -0.93 -4.60
C PRO A 30 3.01 -1.55 -5.47
N ASP A 31 3.30 -2.84 -5.30
CA ASP A 31 4.36 -3.55 -6.03
C ASP A 31 3.83 -4.39 -7.21
N ASP A 32 2.50 -4.44 -7.39
CA ASP A 32 1.89 -5.14 -8.51
C ASP A 32 2.26 -4.45 -9.83
N THR A 33 2.56 -5.26 -10.85
CA THR A 33 2.95 -4.80 -12.19
C THR A 33 1.96 -5.32 -13.23
N GLU A 34 2.03 -4.83 -14.48
CA GLU A 34 1.22 -5.35 -15.59
C GLU A 34 1.44 -6.86 -15.86
N SER A 35 2.59 -7.40 -15.43
CA SER A 35 2.89 -8.84 -15.52
C SER A 35 2.24 -9.68 -14.42
N MET A 36 1.50 -9.05 -13.50
CA MET A 36 0.89 -9.68 -12.34
C MET A 36 -0.62 -9.41 -12.32
N ALA A 37 -1.40 -10.45 -12.03
CA ALA A 37 -2.83 -10.34 -11.81
C ALA A 37 -3.17 -10.92 -10.42
N THR A 38 -3.30 -10.04 -9.44
CA THR A 38 -3.64 -10.38 -8.06
C THR A 38 -5.15 -10.29 -7.84
N ARG A 39 -5.74 -11.34 -7.24
CA ARG A 39 -7.16 -11.39 -6.85
C ARG A 39 -7.33 -12.02 -5.47
N VAL A 40 -8.35 -11.57 -4.74
CA VAL A 40 -8.74 -12.15 -3.44
C VAL A 40 -9.99 -13.01 -3.64
N ASP A 41 -9.96 -14.22 -3.10
CA ASP A 41 -11.04 -15.20 -3.08
C ASP A 41 -11.21 -15.70 -1.64
N GLY A 42 -12.09 -15.05 -0.88
CA GLY A 42 -12.28 -15.34 0.55
C GLY A 42 -11.02 -15.05 1.36
N ASP A 43 -10.45 -16.09 1.95
CA ASP A 43 -9.21 -16.05 2.72
C ASP A 43 -7.95 -16.28 1.86
N ALA A 44 -8.09 -16.48 0.55
CA ALA A 44 -6.99 -16.75 -0.35
C ALA A 44 -6.65 -15.55 -1.24
N ILE A 45 -5.36 -15.31 -1.43
CA ILE A 45 -4.82 -14.45 -2.48
C ILE A 45 -4.35 -15.37 -3.60
N ALA A 46 -4.77 -15.10 -4.84
CA ALA A 46 -4.26 -15.74 -6.02
C ALA A 46 -3.56 -14.70 -6.90
N CYS A 47 -2.29 -14.92 -7.22
CA CYS A 47 -1.52 -14.09 -8.13
C CYS A 47 -1.11 -14.94 -9.33
N GLU A 48 -1.46 -14.47 -10.52
CA GLU A 48 -0.99 -15.01 -11.80
C GLU A 48 0.12 -14.11 -12.34
N ILE A 49 1.24 -14.71 -12.73
CA ILE A 49 2.43 -14.00 -13.22
C ILE A 49 2.75 -14.51 -14.61
N GLU A 50 2.91 -13.61 -15.58
CA GLU A 50 3.26 -13.93 -16.97
C GLU A 50 4.59 -13.27 -17.38
N ARG A 51 5.56 -14.06 -17.86
CA ARG A 51 6.86 -13.55 -18.35
C ARG A 51 7.31 -14.28 -19.62
N GLY A 52 8.06 -13.61 -20.50
CA GLY A 52 8.58 -14.22 -21.73
C GLY A 52 9.65 -15.31 -21.51
N THR A 53 10.34 -15.29 -20.36
CA THR A 53 11.42 -16.25 -20.05
C THR A 53 11.21 -16.91 -18.69
N THR A 54 11.69 -18.15 -18.54
CA THR A 54 11.66 -18.86 -17.26
C THR A 54 12.48 -18.15 -16.17
N GLY A 55 13.63 -17.56 -16.53
CA GLY A 55 14.44 -16.79 -15.59
C GLY A 55 13.73 -15.52 -15.11
N GLY A 56 13.04 -14.82 -16.03
CA GLY A 56 12.19 -13.69 -15.68
C GLY A 56 11.03 -14.10 -14.77
N LEU A 57 10.37 -15.23 -15.08
CA LEU A 57 9.29 -15.77 -14.24
C LEU A 57 9.79 -16.09 -12.83
N GLN A 58 10.92 -16.81 -12.70
CA GLN A 58 11.47 -17.17 -11.40
C GLN A 58 11.85 -15.94 -10.57
N SER A 59 12.50 -14.94 -11.16
CA SER A 59 12.83 -13.70 -10.44
C SER A 59 11.56 -13.01 -9.92
N THR A 60 10.52 -12.89 -10.74
CA THR A 60 9.27 -12.23 -10.31
C THR A 60 8.52 -13.02 -9.25
N VAL A 61 8.52 -14.35 -9.34
CA VAL A 61 7.94 -15.22 -8.31
C VAL A 61 8.67 -15.03 -6.99
N ASP A 62 10.00 -15.00 -7.00
CA ASP A 62 10.81 -14.83 -5.79
C ASP A 62 10.57 -13.46 -5.15
N ASP A 63 10.55 -12.39 -5.95
CA ASP A 63 10.25 -11.03 -5.47
C ASP A 63 8.83 -10.96 -4.87
N TYR A 64 7.83 -11.54 -5.56
CA TYR A 64 6.45 -11.58 -5.07
C TYR A 64 6.33 -12.32 -3.73
N VAL A 65 7.00 -13.47 -3.57
CA VAL A 65 6.96 -14.23 -2.31
C VAL A 65 7.61 -13.46 -1.16
N VAL A 66 8.71 -12.74 -1.43
CA VAL A 66 9.34 -11.86 -0.42
C VAL A 66 8.39 -10.74 -0.02
N ASN A 67 7.79 -10.05 -1.00
CA ASN A 67 6.84 -8.97 -0.75
C ASN A 67 5.61 -9.47 0.01
N LEU A 68 5.09 -10.66 -0.32
CA LEU A 68 3.97 -11.31 0.37
C LEU A 68 4.28 -11.57 1.84
N HIS A 69 5.48 -12.08 2.15
CA HIS A 69 5.90 -12.30 3.53
C HIS A 69 6.00 -11.00 4.34
N VAL A 70 6.47 -9.92 3.72
CA VAL A 70 6.53 -8.61 4.36
C VAL A 70 5.11 -8.08 4.62
N ALA A 71 4.23 -8.15 3.62
CA ALA A 71 2.83 -7.72 3.72
C ALA A 71 2.08 -8.47 4.83
N ASP A 72 2.20 -9.80 4.89
CA ASP A 72 1.56 -10.64 5.91
C ASP A 72 2.02 -10.26 7.34
N ARG A 73 3.33 -10.02 7.51
CA ARG A 73 3.90 -9.64 8.80
C ARG A 73 3.50 -8.23 9.24
N ILE A 74 3.35 -7.30 8.31
CA ILE A 74 2.83 -5.95 8.61
C ILE A 74 1.35 -6.04 9.01
N ALA A 75 0.55 -6.83 8.29
CA ALA A 75 -0.87 -7.04 8.60
C ALA A 75 -1.06 -7.66 9.99
N GLU A 76 -0.23 -8.65 10.35
CA GLU A 76 -0.21 -9.23 11.70
C GLU A 76 0.08 -8.18 12.77
N ARG A 77 1.15 -7.40 12.60
CA ARG A 77 1.53 -6.34 13.55
C ARG A 77 0.48 -5.26 13.68
N ALA A 78 -0.14 -4.84 12.56
CA ALA A 78 -1.21 -3.85 12.57
C ALA A 78 -2.42 -4.36 13.38
N ARG A 79 -2.81 -5.63 13.21
CA ARG A 79 -3.87 -6.26 14.00
C ARG A 79 -3.52 -6.32 15.49
N ALA A 80 -2.32 -6.75 15.83
CA ALA A 80 -1.85 -6.79 17.22
C ALA A 80 -1.83 -5.39 17.86
N HIS A 81 -1.38 -4.37 17.13
CA HIS A 81 -1.37 -2.99 17.61
C HIS A 81 -2.78 -2.46 17.86
N ARG A 82 -3.74 -2.72 16.95
CA ARG A 82 -5.15 -2.36 17.15
C ARG A 82 -5.76 -3.07 18.36
N ALA A 83 -5.48 -4.35 18.53
CA ALA A 83 -5.95 -5.12 19.69
C ALA A 83 -5.41 -4.57 21.02
N ALA A 84 -4.14 -4.17 21.06
CA ALA A 84 -3.52 -3.56 22.24
C ALA A 84 -4.07 -2.16 22.57
N ARG A 85 -4.49 -1.38 21.56
CA ARG A 85 -5.01 -0.02 21.74
C ARG A 85 -6.45 0.03 22.28
N GLY A 86 -7.18 -1.09 22.21
CA GLY A 86 -8.58 -1.18 22.64
C GLY A 86 -9.57 -0.50 21.70
N PRO A 87 -10.88 -0.78 21.83
CA PRO A 87 -11.92 -0.29 20.91
C PRO A 87 -12.16 1.23 20.96
N ASP A 88 -11.67 1.93 21.99
CA ASP A 88 -11.99 3.35 22.25
C ASP A 88 -11.16 4.34 21.42
N ALA A 89 -10.21 3.86 20.62
CA ALA A 89 -9.29 4.73 19.86
C ALA A 89 -9.87 5.31 18.56
N ASN A 90 -11.03 4.84 18.09
CA ASN A 90 -11.58 5.20 16.79
C ASN A 90 -12.34 6.55 16.78
N THR A 91 -12.62 7.14 17.95
CA THR A 91 -13.36 8.41 18.07
C THR A 91 -12.47 9.65 17.89
N ALA A 92 -11.15 9.51 17.99
CA ALA A 92 -10.22 10.66 18.00
C ALA A 92 -9.71 11.10 16.62
N ASP A 93 -9.84 10.28 15.58
CA ASP A 93 -9.22 10.54 14.26
C ASP A 93 -10.11 11.40 13.33
N SER A 94 -11.41 11.50 13.61
CA SER A 94 -12.35 12.31 12.79
C SER A 94 -12.51 13.77 13.25
N ALA A 95 -11.82 14.20 14.31
CA ALA A 95 -12.04 15.52 14.92
C ALA A 95 -11.17 16.66 14.35
N ASN A 96 -10.26 16.39 13.40
CA ASN A 96 -9.26 17.38 12.98
C ASN A 96 -9.48 18.00 11.58
N ALA A 97 -10.71 17.97 11.06
CA ALA A 97 -11.06 18.50 9.74
C ALA A 97 -11.91 19.80 9.76
N ALA A 98 -12.12 20.41 10.93
CA ALA A 98 -12.92 21.63 11.07
C ALA A 98 -12.23 22.65 11.98
N ASP A 99 -11.15 23.27 11.49
CA ASP A 99 -10.64 24.55 12.01
C ASP A 99 -9.71 25.18 10.97
N ALA A 100 -10.28 25.48 9.80
CA ALA A 100 -9.71 26.43 8.86
C ALA A 100 -10.87 27.26 8.32
N GLU A 101 -10.89 28.53 8.70
CA GLU A 101 -11.54 29.70 8.09
C GLU A 101 -12.15 30.61 9.18
N ASP A 102 -11.35 31.49 9.79
CA ASP A 102 -11.65 32.93 9.87
C ASP A 102 -10.48 33.68 10.51
N GLY A 103 -9.78 34.48 9.72
CA GLY A 103 -8.59 35.20 10.14
C GLY A 103 -8.21 36.24 9.11
N ALA A 104 -9.12 37.19 8.90
CA ALA A 104 -8.95 38.32 8.01
C ALA A 104 -7.59 39.01 8.21
N ASN A 105 -6.80 38.99 7.12
CA ASN A 105 -5.53 39.67 6.99
C ASN A 105 -5.74 41.19 6.97
N ALA A 106 -5.50 41.88 8.08
CA ALA A 106 -5.37 43.33 8.13
C ALA A 106 -3.90 43.68 8.34
N VAL A 107 -3.22 43.98 7.24
CA VAL A 107 -1.93 44.66 7.22
C VAL A 107 -2.18 46.09 7.67
N ASP A 108 -1.78 46.45 8.89
CA ASP A 108 -1.73 47.85 9.31
C ASP A 108 -0.28 48.35 9.30
N THR A 109 -0.08 49.41 8.53
CA THR A 109 1.19 50.07 8.28
C THR A 109 1.21 51.38 9.06
N ALA A 110 2.30 51.58 9.81
CA ALA A 110 2.78 52.82 10.43
C ALA A 110 2.01 53.32 11.68
N ASP A 111 2.74 53.55 12.77
CA ASP A 111 3.20 54.92 13.09
C ASP A 111 4.23 54.90 14.23
N THR A 112 5.26 55.73 14.08
CA THR A 112 6.36 55.98 15.01
C THR A 112 5.92 56.90 16.13
N THR A 113 6.27 56.64 17.39
CA THR A 113 6.64 57.73 18.30
C THR A 113 7.60 57.28 19.40
N ASP A 114 8.76 57.93 19.41
CA ASP A 114 9.65 58.11 20.55
C ASP A 114 8.88 58.51 21.82
N THR A 115 9.30 58.03 22.98
CA THR A 115 9.45 58.87 24.18
C THR A 115 10.46 58.25 25.16
N ASN A 116 11.49 59.05 25.39
CA ASN A 116 12.57 58.90 26.36
C ASN A 116 12.02 59.11 27.79
N THR A 117 12.48 58.34 28.78
CA THR A 117 12.64 58.78 30.19
C THR A 117 13.70 57.91 30.88
#